data_AF-A0A959TBR3-F1
#
_entry.id   AF-A0A959TBR3-F1
#
_cell.length_a   1.000
_cell.length_b   1.000
_cell.length_c   1.000
_cell.angle_alpha   90.00
_cell.angle_beta   90.00
_cell.angle_gamma   90.00
#
_symmetry.space_group_name_H-M   'P 1'
#
loop_
_entity.id
_entity.type
_entity.pdbx_description
1 polymer ?
#
loop_
_entity_poly.entity_id
_entity_poly.type
_entity_poly.pdbx_seq_one_letter_code
_entity_poly.pdbx_strand_id
1 'polypeptide(L)'
;MNLRPLFTLPLLGLLSGSLCAQSLSPTVIASAGGTGTAGGVTLSWTVGETAVQTLDNGTNILTQGFHQADPVKLKLNMRAFLQGPYNAGNGTMNDGLRAGGLVPLQEPYTALGWSFVGGGDETIDAAVLTVTGNDAIVDWVVVELRDKNDNTVVTASRAALLQRDGDIVDLDGTSALQVDAPADDHYIAVFHRNHLGVLTFNTVALSSTAAVVDLTDGSTATFGTDAQAVAGAAYLLWSGDVSGDGVLKYTGSGNDRDPILSAIGGVVPTNTLVGYRSEDVNMNGTVQYTGAGNDRDPILQNIGGVVPTNTRVEQMP
;
A
#
# COMPACT_ATOMS: atom_id res chain seq x y z
N MET A 1 -75.68 1.36 31.42
CA MET A 1 -74.41 1.27 32.19
C MET A 1 -73.39 0.64 31.24
N ASN A 2 -72.60 1.47 30.56
CA ASN A 2 -71.74 1.04 29.43
C ASN A 2 -70.44 0.45 29.96
N LEU A 3 -70.23 -0.86 29.77
CA LEU A 3 -68.98 -1.55 30.06
C LEU A 3 -68.04 -1.40 28.86
N ARG A 4 -66.88 -0.78 29.07
CA ARG A 4 -65.79 -0.66 28.10
C ARG A 4 -64.88 -1.91 28.17
N PRO A 5 -64.34 -2.41 27.05
CA PRO A 5 -63.39 -3.52 27.06
C PRO A 5 -62.00 -3.03 27.50
N LEU A 6 -61.39 -3.79 28.42
CA LEU A 6 -60.04 -3.58 28.93
C LEU A 6 -59.03 -4.24 27.97
N PHE A 7 -58.29 -3.45 27.20
CA PHE A 7 -57.15 -3.95 26.41
C PHE A 7 -55.93 -4.11 27.32
N THR A 8 -55.50 -5.35 27.56
CA THR A 8 -54.23 -5.66 28.22
C THR A 8 -53.09 -5.65 27.20
N LEU A 9 -52.21 -4.66 27.30
CA LEU A 9 -50.96 -4.54 26.56
C LEU A 9 -49.87 -5.38 27.28
N PRO A 10 -49.16 -6.32 26.65
CA PRO A 10 -48.03 -6.97 27.31
C PRO A 10 -46.83 -6.02 27.28
N LEU A 11 -46.37 -5.62 28.47
CA LEU A 11 -45.15 -4.85 28.66
C LEU A 11 -43.95 -5.76 28.34
N LEU A 12 -43.37 -5.61 27.15
CA LEU A 12 -42.13 -6.28 26.76
C LEU A 12 -40.97 -5.55 27.47
N GLY A 13 -40.52 -6.11 28.59
CA GLY A 13 -39.35 -5.63 29.32
C GLY A 13 -38.08 -5.84 28.49
N LEU A 14 -37.53 -4.75 27.94
CA LEU A 14 -36.18 -4.71 27.39
C LEU A 14 -35.16 -4.96 28.52
N LEU A 15 -34.62 -6.18 28.60
CA LEU A 15 -33.39 -6.43 29.33
C LEU A 15 -32.24 -5.75 28.56
N SER A 16 -31.83 -4.58 29.03
CA SER A 16 -30.54 -3.99 28.67
C SER A 16 -29.43 -4.80 29.36
N GLY A 17 -29.00 -5.88 28.73
CA GLY A 17 -27.76 -6.55 29.11
C GLY A 17 -26.59 -5.65 28.73
N SER A 18 -25.80 -5.23 29.71
CA SER A 18 -24.52 -4.57 29.45
C SER A 18 -23.64 -5.54 28.68
N LEU A 19 -23.45 -5.30 27.38
CA LEU A 19 -22.41 -5.94 26.62
C LEU A 19 -21.09 -5.34 27.13
N CYS A 20 -20.43 -6.04 28.04
CA CYS A 20 -19.04 -5.74 28.36
C CYS A 20 -18.23 -6.05 27.10
N ALA A 21 -17.77 -5.00 26.42
CA ALA A 21 -16.71 -5.15 25.43
C ALA A 21 -15.50 -5.74 26.16
N GLN A 22 -14.97 -6.84 25.63
CA GLN A 22 -13.73 -7.42 26.09
C GLN A 22 -12.59 -6.47 25.73
N SER A 23 -11.97 -5.86 26.76
CA SER A 23 -10.76 -5.07 26.60
C SER A 23 -9.59 -6.04 26.42
N LEU A 24 -9.06 -6.13 25.20
CA LEU A 24 -7.81 -6.81 24.91
C LEU A 24 -6.65 -5.93 25.38
N SER A 25 -6.52 -5.72 26.69
CA SER A 25 -5.30 -5.16 27.26
C SER A 25 -4.27 -6.29 27.37
N PRO A 26 -2.98 -6.06 27.05
CA PRO A 26 -1.94 -7.06 27.20
C PRO A 26 -1.96 -7.65 28.62
N THR A 27 -2.26 -8.94 28.75
CA THR A 27 -2.21 -9.65 30.03
C THR A 27 -0.97 -10.53 30.04
N VAL A 28 -0.07 -10.30 30.99
CA VAL A 28 1.04 -11.23 31.24
C VAL A 28 0.70 -12.13 32.42
N ILE A 29 0.88 -13.43 32.23
CA ILE A 29 0.92 -14.40 33.31
C ILE A 29 2.38 -14.45 33.78
N ALA A 30 2.69 -13.72 34.85
CA ALA A 30 4.02 -13.70 35.46
C ALA A 30 3.95 -14.14 36.92
N SER A 31 5.06 -14.68 37.42
CA SER A 31 5.21 -15.10 38.81
C SER A 31 5.07 -13.93 39.79
N ALA A 32 5.46 -12.72 39.36
CA ALA A 32 5.15 -11.43 40.00
C ALA A 32 5.28 -10.29 38.99
N GLY A 33 4.63 -9.15 39.23
CA GLY A 33 4.68 -7.97 38.35
C GLY A 33 3.81 -6.82 38.83
N GLY A 34 3.81 -5.71 38.11
CA GLY A 34 3.00 -4.53 38.42
C GLY A 34 3.09 -3.43 37.37
N THR A 35 2.34 -2.36 37.59
CA THR A 35 2.41 -1.12 36.80
C THR A 35 2.61 0.09 37.70
N GLY A 36 3.29 1.11 37.20
CA GLY A 36 3.53 2.36 37.91
C GLY A 36 3.49 3.52 36.92
N THR A 37 2.80 4.60 37.27
CA THR A 37 2.67 5.77 36.40
C THR A 37 3.29 6.99 37.08
N ALA A 38 4.19 7.66 36.38
CA ALA A 38 4.78 8.92 36.82
C ALA A 38 4.96 9.85 35.60
N GLY A 39 4.48 11.10 35.71
CA GLY A 39 4.64 12.10 34.65
C GLY A 39 4.00 11.73 33.30
N GLY A 40 2.94 10.91 33.30
CA GLY A 40 2.30 10.43 32.07
C GLY A 40 2.97 9.22 31.41
N VAL A 41 4.11 8.76 31.95
CA VAL A 41 4.77 7.52 31.53
C VAL A 41 4.27 6.38 32.43
N THR A 42 3.78 5.30 31.82
CA THR A 42 3.44 4.07 32.54
C THR A 42 4.53 3.04 32.30
N LEU A 43 5.12 2.54 33.39
CA LEU A 43 6.07 1.45 33.38
C LEU A 43 5.36 0.20 33.88
N SER A 44 5.41 -0.87 33.11
CA SER A 44 4.94 -2.19 33.52
C SER A 44 6.16 -3.10 33.67
N TRP A 45 6.22 -3.88 34.76
CA TRP A 45 7.31 -4.81 35.01
C TRP A 45 6.79 -6.20 35.38
N THR A 46 7.58 -7.22 35.05
CA THR A 46 7.41 -8.58 35.56
C THR A 46 8.73 -9.06 36.15
N VAL A 47 8.65 -9.94 37.15
CA VAL A 47 9.80 -10.68 37.65
C VAL A 47 9.92 -11.92 36.78
N GLY A 48 11.04 -12.06 36.08
CA GLY A 48 11.29 -13.16 35.15
C GLY A 48 11.25 -14.52 35.83
N GLU A 49 10.79 -15.53 35.09
CA GLU A 49 10.76 -16.93 35.51
C GLU A 49 12.10 -17.61 35.12
N THR A 50 12.58 -18.59 35.89
CA THR A 50 13.91 -19.21 35.68
C THR A 50 14.04 -19.96 34.34
N ALA A 51 12.92 -20.35 33.74
CA ALA A 51 12.85 -20.97 32.43
C ALA A 51 11.69 -20.35 31.66
N VAL A 52 12.00 -19.82 30.47
CA VAL A 52 11.02 -19.15 29.61
C VAL A 52 10.99 -19.87 28.27
N GLN A 53 9.80 -20.30 27.88
CA GLN A 53 9.57 -20.83 26.54
C GLN A 53 9.28 -19.65 25.61
N THR A 54 10.09 -19.51 24.55
CA THR A 54 9.74 -18.69 23.39
C THR A 54 9.10 -19.60 22.35
N LEU A 55 7.85 -19.31 22.02
CA LEU A 55 7.13 -19.88 20.90
C LEU A 55 7.20 -18.86 19.76
N ASP A 56 7.58 -19.31 18.58
CA ASP A 56 7.66 -18.47 17.38
C ASP A 56 6.93 -19.20 16.25
N ASN A 57 6.01 -18.51 15.58
CA ASN A 57 5.36 -19.02 14.37
C ASN A 57 5.61 -18.15 13.12
N GLY A 58 6.57 -17.21 13.18
CA GLY A 58 6.87 -16.24 12.13
C GLY A 58 6.07 -14.93 12.27
N THR A 59 4.82 -15.00 12.71
CA THR A 59 3.96 -13.81 12.90
C THR A 59 3.88 -13.38 14.36
N ASN A 60 3.88 -14.34 15.27
CA ASN A 60 3.78 -14.10 16.70
C ASN A 60 4.95 -14.77 17.43
N ILE A 61 5.73 -13.97 18.14
CA ILE A 61 6.67 -14.46 19.14
C ILE A 61 5.94 -14.36 20.48
N LEU A 62 5.80 -15.47 21.21
CA LEU A 62 5.27 -15.54 22.57
C LEU A 62 6.38 -16.00 23.50
N THR A 63 6.91 -15.08 24.29
CA THR A 63 7.93 -15.36 25.29
C THR A 63 7.26 -15.32 26.66
N GLN A 64 6.99 -16.50 27.22
CA GLN A 64 6.26 -16.65 28.49
C GLN A 64 6.95 -15.86 29.63
N GLY A 65 6.16 -15.24 30.51
CA GLY A 65 6.71 -14.55 31.70
C GLY A 65 7.33 -13.16 31.49
N PHE A 66 7.36 -12.62 30.27
CA PHE A 66 7.83 -11.25 29.98
C PHE A 66 6.73 -10.37 29.37
N HIS A 67 6.76 -9.06 29.65
CA HIS A 67 6.05 -8.07 28.84
C HIS A 67 6.62 -8.08 27.43
N GLN A 68 5.78 -8.35 26.46
CA GLN A 68 6.11 -8.17 25.05
C GLN A 68 5.80 -6.73 24.72
N ALA A 69 6.81 -5.97 24.32
CA ALA A 69 6.56 -4.64 23.80
C ALA A 69 5.78 -4.82 22.49
N ASP A 70 4.60 -4.21 22.40
CA ASP A 70 3.97 -4.04 21.09
C ASP A 70 4.97 -3.30 20.19
N PRO A 71 5.18 -3.76 18.96
CA PRO A 71 6.02 -3.03 18.03
C PRO A 71 5.48 -1.61 17.87
N VAL A 72 6.38 -0.63 17.82
CA VAL A 72 5.99 0.74 17.53
C VAL A 72 5.43 0.75 16.11
N LYS A 73 4.17 1.14 15.97
CA LYS A 73 3.53 1.31 14.67
C LYS A 73 3.75 2.72 14.18
N LEU A 74 4.67 2.88 13.23
CA LEU A 74 4.87 4.15 12.54
C LEU A 74 3.65 4.44 11.69
N LYS A 75 3.11 5.66 11.76
CA LYS A 75 1.94 6.06 10.97
C LYS A 75 2.34 7.03 9.86
N LEU A 76 1.83 6.77 8.66
CA LEU A 76 2.11 7.56 7.48
C LEU A 76 0.82 7.90 6.73
N ASN A 77 0.53 9.19 6.60
CA ASN A 77 -0.46 9.71 5.68
C ASN A 77 0.27 10.02 4.37
N MET A 78 0.32 9.03 3.49
CA MET A 78 1.05 9.14 2.24
C MET A 78 0.11 9.34 1.06
N ARG A 79 0.54 10.13 0.07
CA ARG A 79 -0.17 10.28 -1.19
C ARG A 79 0.77 10.08 -2.37
N ALA A 80 0.32 9.34 -3.39
CA ALA A 80 1.02 9.16 -4.65
C ALA A 80 0.02 8.97 -5.79
N PHE A 81 0.44 9.23 -7.02
CA PHE A 81 -0.35 8.91 -8.21
C PHE A 81 0.44 8.04 -9.17
N LEU A 82 -0.26 7.14 -9.84
CA LEU A 82 0.25 6.31 -10.92
C LEU A 82 -0.13 6.95 -12.25
N GLN A 83 0.85 7.23 -13.12
CA GLN A 83 0.60 7.90 -14.39
C GLN A 83 -0.37 7.13 -15.30
N GLY A 84 -0.29 5.80 -15.29
CA GLY A 84 -1.12 4.93 -16.13
C GLY A 84 -2.62 5.18 -15.98
N PRO A 85 -3.20 4.98 -14.79
CA PRO A 85 -4.62 5.21 -14.54
C PRO A 85 -4.98 6.68 -14.32
N TYR A 86 -4.02 7.61 -14.17
CA TYR A 86 -4.30 9.01 -13.84
C TYR A 86 -5.14 9.73 -14.91
N ASN A 87 -6.21 10.38 -14.49
CA ASN A 87 -7.10 11.16 -15.34
C ASN A 87 -6.99 12.64 -15.00
N ALA A 88 -6.21 13.38 -15.79
CA ALA A 88 -6.01 14.82 -15.62
C ALA A 88 -7.31 15.65 -15.73
N GLY A 89 -8.37 15.11 -16.34
CA GLY A 89 -9.66 15.80 -16.47
C GLY A 89 -10.43 15.90 -15.16
N ASN A 90 -10.22 14.98 -14.21
CA ASN A 90 -10.87 14.99 -12.90
C ASN A 90 -9.89 14.97 -11.72
N GLY A 91 -8.59 14.86 -11.98
CA GLY A 91 -7.55 14.88 -10.95
C GLY A 91 -7.47 13.60 -10.11
N THR A 92 -8.05 12.50 -10.58
CA THR A 92 -8.06 11.19 -9.89
C THR A 92 -7.59 10.08 -10.82
N MET A 93 -7.24 8.92 -10.27
CA MET A 93 -6.95 7.71 -11.03
C MET A 93 -8.22 6.95 -11.38
N ASN A 94 -8.21 6.22 -12.49
CA ASN A 94 -9.25 5.25 -12.83
C ASN A 94 -9.04 3.95 -12.04
N ASP A 95 -10.12 3.29 -11.61
CA ASP A 95 -10.12 2.05 -10.83
C ASP A 95 -10.56 0.84 -11.66
N GLY A 96 -10.10 0.75 -12.92
CA GLY A 96 -10.53 -0.27 -13.88
C GLY A 96 -10.32 -1.71 -13.37
N LEU A 97 -9.19 -1.97 -12.70
CA LEU A 97 -8.90 -3.27 -12.07
C LEU A 97 -9.95 -3.63 -11.00
N ARG A 98 -10.28 -2.71 -10.10
CA ARG A 98 -11.27 -2.95 -9.04
C ARG A 98 -12.67 -3.12 -9.62
N ALA A 99 -13.05 -2.26 -10.56
CA ALA A 99 -14.33 -2.37 -11.27
C ALA A 99 -14.47 -3.70 -12.03
N GLY A 100 -13.36 -4.24 -12.54
CA GLY A 100 -13.28 -5.57 -13.17
C GLY A 100 -13.20 -6.75 -12.19
N GLY A 101 -13.09 -6.51 -10.88
CA GLY A 101 -12.89 -7.56 -9.88
C GLY A 101 -11.53 -8.26 -9.99
N LEU A 102 -10.52 -7.55 -10.48
CA LEU A 102 -9.19 -8.09 -10.81
C LEU A 102 -8.13 -7.82 -9.73
N VAL A 103 -8.35 -6.86 -8.82
CA VAL A 103 -7.41 -6.59 -7.72
C VAL A 103 -7.35 -7.81 -6.80
N PRO A 104 -6.17 -8.41 -6.57
CA PRO A 104 -6.05 -9.60 -5.73
C PRO A 104 -6.29 -9.26 -4.26
N LEU A 105 -6.81 -10.23 -3.49
CA LEU A 105 -7.01 -10.06 -2.05
C LEU A 105 -5.73 -10.23 -1.25
N GLN A 106 -4.77 -10.99 -1.75
CA GLN A 106 -3.41 -11.08 -1.21
C GLN A 106 -2.52 -10.13 -2.02
N GLU A 107 -1.58 -9.48 -1.34
CA GLU A 107 -0.59 -8.65 -2.01
C GLU A 107 0.15 -9.46 -3.11
N PRO A 108 0.39 -8.88 -4.30
CA PRO A 108 0.92 -9.64 -5.43
C PRO A 108 2.46 -9.71 -5.46
N TYR A 109 3.16 -8.86 -4.70
CA TYR A 109 4.58 -8.62 -4.85
C TYR A 109 5.44 -9.79 -4.38
N THR A 110 5.04 -10.53 -3.34
CA THR A 110 5.76 -11.75 -2.94
C THR A 110 5.73 -12.80 -4.04
N ALA A 111 4.59 -12.97 -4.72
CA ALA A 111 4.48 -13.87 -5.87
C ALA A 111 5.28 -13.36 -7.10
N LEU A 112 5.46 -12.05 -7.22
CA LEU A 112 6.31 -11.41 -8.23
C LEU A 112 7.81 -11.44 -7.86
N GLY A 113 8.18 -11.96 -6.69
CA GLY A 113 9.56 -12.12 -6.25
C GLY A 113 10.13 -10.94 -5.47
N TRP A 114 9.30 -9.98 -5.06
CA TRP A 114 9.72 -8.91 -4.16
C TRP A 114 10.16 -9.49 -2.81
N SER A 115 11.29 -8.99 -2.29
CA SER A 115 11.83 -9.42 -1.00
C SER A 115 11.51 -8.38 0.06
N PHE A 116 10.52 -8.66 0.90
CA PHE A 116 10.11 -7.74 1.97
C PHE A 116 11.02 -7.80 3.20
N VAL A 117 11.09 -6.68 3.92
CA VAL A 117 11.67 -6.57 5.25
C VAL A 117 10.53 -6.30 6.24
N GLY A 118 9.99 -7.35 6.84
CA GLY A 118 8.91 -7.26 7.84
C GLY A 118 7.46 -7.31 7.30
N GLY A 119 7.24 -7.12 6.00
CA GLY A 119 5.95 -7.32 5.32
C GLY A 119 5.92 -8.53 4.39
N GLY A 120 5.00 -8.55 3.42
CA GLY A 120 4.95 -9.54 2.32
C GLY A 120 3.88 -10.61 2.43
N ASP A 121 2.99 -10.54 3.42
CA ASP A 121 1.89 -11.50 3.60
C ASP A 121 0.54 -10.77 3.77
N GLU A 122 0.49 -9.49 3.38
CA GLU A 122 -0.70 -8.68 3.54
C GLU A 122 -1.89 -9.24 2.74
N THR A 123 -3.04 -9.30 3.39
CA THR A 123 -4.30 -9.73 2.78
C THR A 123 -5.42 -8.78 3.21
N ILE A 124 -6.33 -8.47 2.30
CA ILE A 124 -7.50 -7.61 2.52
C ILE A 124 -8.79 -8.43 2.53
N ASP A 125 -9.81 -7.90 3.20
CA ASP A 125 -11.17 -8.41 3.07
C ASP A 125 -11.77 -7.96 1.73
N ALA A 126 -12.56 -8.83 1.08
CA ALA A 126 -13.21 -8.49 -0.18
C ALA A 126 -14.14 -7.27 -0.10
N ALA A 127 -14.66 -6.95 1.10
CA ALA A 127 -15.47 -5.75 1.34
C ALA A 127 -14.70 -4.46 1.04
N VAL A 128 -13.38 -4.43 1.20
CA VAL A 128 -12.54 -3.26 0.89
C VAL A 128 -12.67 -2.86 -0.59
N LEU A 129 -12.79 -3.85 -1.49
CA LEU A 129 -12.91 -3.61 -2.93
C LEU A 129 -14.34 -3.21 -3.38
N THR A 130 -15.30 -3.16 -2.46
CA THR A 130 -16.67 -2.70 -2.75
C THR A 130 -16.83 -1.18 -2.70
N VAL A 131 -15.86 -0.48 -2.10
CA VAL A 131 -15.83 0.98 -2.01
C VAL A 131 -15.67 1.58 -3.43
N THR A 132 -16.37 2.69 -3.68
CA THR A 132 -16.36 3.44 -4.95
C THR A 132 -16.18 4.93 -4.68
N GLY A 133 -15.95 5.74 -5.72
CA GLY A 133 -15.67 7.17 -5.56
C GLY A 133 -14.19 7.42 -5.35
N ASN A 134 -13.81 8.49 -4.64
CA ASN A 134 -12.41 8.86 -4.42
C ASN A 134 -11.63 7.78 -3.65
N ASP A 135 -12.30 7.16 -2.68
CA ASP A 135 -11.71 6.17 -1.77
C ASP A 135 -11.63 4.76 -2.40
N ALA A 136 -12.01 4.61 -3.68
CA ALA A 136 -11.97 3.32 -4.35
C ALA A 136 -10.51 2.87 -4.53
N ILE A 137 -10.23 1.60 -4.23
CA ILE A 137 -8.90 1.03 -4.44
C ILE A 137 -8.58 0.96 -5.93
N VAL A 138 -7.44 1.51 -6.33
CA VAL A 138 -6.86 1.39 -7.66
C VAL A 138 -6.03 0.12 -7.75
N ASP A 139 -5.08 -0.05 -6.82
CA ASP A 139 -4.21 -1.21 -6.74
C ASP A 139 -3.41 -1.29 -5.42
N TRP A 140 -2.61 -2.34 -5.28
CA TRP A 140 -1.51 -2.48 -4.33
C TRP A 140 -0.28 -1.63 -4.71
N VAL A 141 0.46 -1.19 -3.70
CA VAL A 141 1.80 -0.58 -3.83
C VAL A 141 2.71 -1.13 -2.74
N VAL A 142 4.03 -1.05 -2.94
CA VAL A 142 5.01 -1.33 -1.88
C VAL A 142 5.55 -0.01 -1.34
N VAL A 143 5.56 0.12 -0.02
CA VAL A 143 6.22 1.23 0.68
C VAL A 143 7.43 0.69 1.42
N GLU A 144 8.60 1.28 1.18
CA GLU A 144 9.83 0.97 1.90
C GLU A 144 10.25 2.14 2.80
N LEU A 145 10.70 1.81 4.00
CA LEU A 145 11.43 2.70 4.89
C LEU A 145 12.92 2.38 4.78
N ARG A 146 13.74 3.40 4.51
CA ARG A 146 15.20 3.25 4.36
C ARG A 146 15.95 4.01 5.43
N ASP A 147 17.14 3.53 5.78
CA ASP A 147 17.98 4.08 6.85
C ASP A 147 18.34 5.56 6.58
N LYS A 148 18.26 6.41 7.61
CA LYS A 148 18.56 7.84 7.50
C LYS A 148 19.99 8.18 7.06
N ASN A 149 20.94 7.30 7.34
CA ASN A 149 22.35 7.49 7.02
C ASN A 149 22.75 6.81 5.71
N ASP A 150 21.99 5.82 5.27
CA ASP A 150 22.23 5.08 4.04
C ASP A 150 20.91 4.70 3.34
N ASN A 151 20.57 5.44 2.30
CA ASN A 151 19.32 5.25 1.56
C ASN A 151 19.32 4.00 0.63
N THR A 152 20.37 3.17 0.65
CA THR A 152 20.39 1.85 0.01
C THR A 152 19.90 0.74 0.94
N VAL A 153 19.86 0.99 2.26
CA VAL A 153 19.48 0.00 3.27
C VAL A 153 17.99 0.10 3.57
N VAL A 154 17.24 -0.94 3.20
CA VAL A 154 15.82 -1.09 3.56
C VAL A 154 15.71 -1.60 4.99
N THR A 155 15.03 -0.82 5.84
CA THR A 155 14.83 -1.09 7.26
C THR A 155 13.48 -1.73 7.56
N ALA A 156 12.46 -1.42 6.75
CA ALA A 156 11.17 -2.06 6.74
C ALA A 156 10.52 -1.90 5.35
N SER A 157 9.69 -2.83 4.94
CA SER A 157 8.83 -2.68 3.77
C SER A 157 7.49 -3.34 3.99
N ARG A 158 6.44 -2.76 3.39
CA ARG A 158 5.06 -3.23 3.56
C ARG A 158 4.25 -2.99 2.30
N ALA A 159 3.37 -3.93 1.95
CA ALA A 159 2.37 -3.70 0.92
C ALA A 159 1.22 -2.84 1.49
N ALA A 160 0.71 -1.93 0.66
CA ALA A 160 -0.36 -0.99 1.02
C ALA A 160 -1.33 -0.83 -0.15
N LEU A 161 -2.48 -0.19 0.09
CA LEU A 161 -3.50 0.04 -0.92
C LEU A 161 -3.47 1.49 -1.39
N LEU A 162 -3.56 1.69 -2.70
CA LEU A 162 -3.64 3.01 -3.32
C LEU A 162 -5.08 3.33 -3.73
N GLN A 163 -5.58 4.50 -3.33
CA GLN A 163 -6.92 5.00 -3.64
C GLN A 163 -6.94 5.94 -4.84
N ARG A 164 -8.11 6.17 -5.45
CA ARG A 164 -8.23 6.97 -6.67
C ARG A 164 -7.82 8.43 -6.53
N ASP A 165 -8.00 9.02 -5.35
CA ASP A 165 -7.55 10.39 -5.06
C ASP A 165 -6.10 10.48 -4.60
N GLY A 166 -5.39 9.35 -4.61
CA GLY A 166 -3.94 9.25 -4.40
C GLY A 166 -3.54 8.84 -3.00
N ASP A 167 -4.48 8.68 -2.06
CA ASP A 167 -4.17 8.27 -0.71
C ASP A 167 -3.65 6.83 -0.68
N ILE A 168 -2.55 6.61 0.04
CA ILE A 168 -2.02 5.27 0.35
C ILE A 168 -2.44 4.91 1.76
N VAL A 169 -3.26 3.87 1.87
CA VAL A 169 -3.94 3.44 3.09
C VAL A 169 -3.56 2.02 3.49
N ASP A 170 -3.81 1.69 4.76
CA ASP A 170 -3.63 0.34 5.31
C ASP A 170 -4.69 -0.64 4.76
N LEU A 171 -4.62 -1.90 5.19
CA LEU A 171 -5.40 -3.02 4.66
C LEU A 171 -6.92 -2.92 4.88
N ASP A 172 -7.38 -2.00 5.71
CA ASP A 172 -8.80 -1.70 5.87
C ASP A 172 -9.37 -0.76 4.79
N GLY A 173 -8.50 -0.20 3.94
CA GLY A 173 -8.87 0.73 2.88
C GLY A 173 -9.24 2.13 3.37
N THR A 174 -8.89 2.52 4.60
CA THR A 174 -9.25 3.84 5.15
C THR A 174 -8.22 4.40 6.12
N SER A 175 -7.62 3.57 6.95
CA SER A 175 -6.64 4.01 7.95
C SER A 175 -5.33 4.44 7.28
N ALA A 176 -4.65 5.40 7.90
CA ALA A 176 -3.26 5.73 7.57
C ALA A 176 -2.38 4.47 7.59
N LEU A 177 -1.46 4.37 6.63
CA LEU A 177 -0.53 3.25 6.55
C LEU A 177 0.25 3.11 7.86
N GLN A 178 0.30 1.90 8.40
CA GLN A 178 1.11 1.55 9.56
C GLN A 178 2.32 0.71 9.14
N VAL A 179 3.48 0.93 9.75
CA VAL A 179 4.65 0.06 9.53
C VAL A 179 5.27 -0.26 10.88
N ASP A 180 5.51 -1.54 11.14
CA ASP A 180 6.12 -2.00 12.38
C ASP A 180 7.63 -1.75 12.32
N ALA A 181 8.09 -0.65 12.94
CA ALA A 181 9.49 -0.26 12.97
C ALA A 181 9.77 0.74 14.12
N PRO A 182 11.02 0.84 14.61
CA PRO A 182 11.38 1.84 15.60
C PRO A 182 11.13 3.27 15.10
N ALA A 183 10.74 4.18 16.00
CA ALA A 183 10.62 5.59 15.67
C ALA A 183 12.00 6.19 15.37
N ASP A 184 12.18 6.66 14.13
CA ASP A 184 13.39 7.31 13.65
C ASP A 184 13.06 8.12 12.37
N ASP A 185 14.04 8.87 11.89
CA ASP A 185 14.03 9.46 10.56
C ASP A 185 14.26 8.37 9.51
N HIS A 186 13.49 8.39 8.42
CA HIS A 186 13.63 7.42 7.33
C HIS A 186 13.50 8.11 5.98
N TYR A 187 14.22 7.63 4.96
CA TYR A 187 13.77 7.89 3.59
C TYR A 187 12.60 6.97 3.27
N ILE A 188 11.68 7.43 2.45
CA ILE A 188 10.47 6.68 2.11
C ILE A 188 10.46 6.45 0.60
N ALA A 189 10.34 5.20 0.18
CA ALA A 189 10.18 4.84 -1.21
C ALA A 189 8.80 4.24 -1.47
N VAL A 190 8.26 4.50 -2.66
CA VAL A 190 7.03 3.87 -3.17
C VAL A 190 7.34 3.18 -4.48
N PHE A 191 6.92 1.92 -4.59
CA PHE A 191 7.03 1.12 -5.79
C PHE A 191 5.67 0.59 -6.22
N HIS A 192 5.54 0.40 -7.53
CA HIS A 192 4.38 -0.23 -8.11
C HIS A 192 4.82 -1.23 -9.18
N ARG A 193 3.98 -2.24 -9.47
CA ARG A 193 4.38 -3.43 -10.26
C ARG A 193 4.86 -3.15 -11.69
N ASN A 194 4.44 -2.02 -12.27
CA ASN A 194 4.79 -1.64 -13.64
C ASN A 194 5.04 -0.13 -13.81
N HIS A 195 5.43 0.53 -12.73
CA HIS A 195 5.82 1.94 -12.74
C HIS A 195 7.18 2.10 -12.06
N LEU A 196 7.96 3.10 -12.49
CA LEU A 196 9.20 3.46 -11.82
C LEU A 196 8.90 3.97 -10.41
N GLY A 197 9.64 3.44 -9.43
CA GLY A 197 9.56 3.85 -8.04
C GLY A 197 10.11 5.25 -7.80
N VAL A 198 9.74 5.79 -6.65
CA VAL A 198 10.09 7.14 -6.21
C VAL A 198 10.56 7.07 -4.76
N LEU A 199 11.72 7.67 -4.49
CA LEU A 199 12.30 7.83 -3.15
C LEU A 199 12.29 9.31 -2.75
N THR A 200 11.99 9.60 -1.49
CA THR A 200 12.15 10.96 -0.95
C THR A 200 13.61 11.40 -0.95
N PHE A 201 13.88 12.68 -1.24
CA PHE A 201 15.24 13.23 -1.17
C PHE A 201 15.69 13.50 0.26
N ASN A 202 14.76 13.87 1.13
CA ASN A 202 15.01 14.11 2.56
C ASN A 202 14.38 12.98 3.37
N THR A 203 14.93 12.76 4.56
CA THR A 203 14.32 11.87 5.55
C THR A 203 13.08 12.52 6.17
N VAL A 204 12.18 11.66 6.64
CA VAL A 204 10.94 12.04 7.33
C VAL A 204 10.96 11.41 8.71
N ALA A 205 10.72 12.21 9.75
CA ALA A 205 10.63 11.73 11.12
C ALA A 205 9.34 10.94 11.33
N LEU A 206 9.46 9.63 11.59
CA LEU A 206 8.31 8.75 11.78
C LEU A 206 8.14 8.36 13.26
N SER A 207 6.87 8.31 13.69
CA SER A 207 6.48 7.90 15.03
C SER A 207 5.07 7.31 15.01
N SER A 208 4.50 7.03 16.19
CA SER A 208 3.08 6.66 16.31
C SER A 208 2.09 7.77 15.97
N THR A 209 2.59 9.01 15.77
CA THR A 209 1.83 10.12 15.20
C THR A 209 2.01 10.15 13.69
N ALA A 210 0.91 10.28 12.94
CA ALA A 210 0.94 10.26 11.49
C ALA A 210 1.79 11.42 10.92
N ALA A 211 2.83 11.08 10.17
CA ALA A 211 3.57 12.03 9.34
C ALA A 211 2.90 12.13 7.96
N VAL A 212 3.00 13.30 7.31
CA VAL A 212 2.45 13.53 5.97
C VAL A 212 3.58 13.47 4.96
N VAL A 213 3.37 12.70 3.88
CA VAL A 213 4.27 12.65 2.72
C VAL A 213 3.42 12.68 1.47
N ASP A 214 3.46 13.78 0.74
CA ASP A 214 2.67 13.97 -0.48
C ASP A 214 3.58 13.99 -1.70
N LEU A 215 3.58 12.90 -2.48
CA LEU A 215 4.32 12.79 -3.73
C LEU A 215 3.53 13.33 -4.94
N THR A 216 2.36 13.95 -4.73
CA THR A 216 1.44 14.36 -5.80
C THR A 216 1.53 15.82 -6.22
N ASP A 217 2.18 16.70 -5.44
CA ASP A 217 2.16 18.16 -5.68
C ASP A 217 3.54 18.81 -5.93
N GLY A 218 4.61 18.00 -5.92
CA GLY A 218 5.99 18.43 -6.16
C GLY A 218 6.63 19.21 -5.01
N SER A 219 5.93 19.40 -3.90
CA SER A 219 6.51 20.04 -2.70
C SER A 219 7.45 19.09 -1.95
N THR A 220 7.21 17.79 -2.04
CA THR A 220 8.11 16.76 -1.53
C THR A 220 9.26 16.55 -2.51
N ALA A 221 10.47 16.94 -2.11
CA ALA A 221 11.67 16.67 -2.90
C ALA A 221 11.92 15.16 -3.01
N THR A 222 12.22 14.68 -4.22
CA THR A 222 12.51 13.28 -4.53
C THR A 222 13.97 13.08 -4.93
N PHE A 223 14.49 11.86 -4.76
CA PHE A 223 15.85 11.52 -5.18
C PHE A 223 16.01 11.66 -6.69
N GLY A 224 17.04 12.38 -7.12
CA GLY A 224 17.31 12.70 -8.53
C GLY A 224 16.58 13.96 -9.02
N THR A 225 16.54 14.18 -10.34
CA THR A 225 16.03 15.40 -10.99
C THR A 225 14.84 15.18 -11.92
N ASP A 226 14.45 13.93 -12.18
CA ASP A 226 13.37 13.56 -13.12
C ASP A 226 12.68 12.25 -12.69
N ALA A 227 12.51 12.09 -11.36
CA ALA A 227 11.99 10.88 -10.73
C ALA A 227 10.50 10.64 -10.99
N GLN A 228 9.76 11.69 -11.37
CA GLN A 228 8.31 11.66 -11.49
C GLN A 228 7.84 12.27 -12.81
N ALA A 229 6.76 11.71 -13.36
CA ALA A 229 6.01 12.31 -14.45
C ALA A 229 5.21 13.50 -13.94
N VAL A 230 4.98 14.49 -14.81
CA VAL A 230 4.18 15.68 -14.48
C VAL A 230 2.99 15.78 -15.42
N ALA A 231 1.79 15.86 -14.85
CA ALA A 231 0.54 16.12 -15.58
C ALA A 231 -0.18 17.33 -14.96
N GLY A 232 0.01 18.51 -15.55
CA GLY A 232 -0.50 19.75 -14.99
C GLY A 232 0.21 20.07 -13.67
N ALA A 233 -0.53 20.10 -12.56
CA ALA A 233 0.02 20.31 -11.21
C ALA A 233 0.32 18.99 -10.48
N ALA A 234 -0.07 17.84 -11.06
CA ALA A 234 0.11 16.54 -10.41
C ALA A 234 1.45 15.90 -10.78
N TYR A 235 2.10 15.34 -9.76
CA TYR A 235 3.29 14.52 -9.86
C TYR A 235 2.93 13.04 -9.71
N LEU A 236 3.46 12.22 -10.61
CA LEU A 236 3.02 10.84 -10.80
C LEU A 236 4.25 9.93 -10.93
N LEU A 237 4.15 8.67 -10.50
CA LEU A 237 5.14 7.64 -10.83
C LEU A 237 5.08 7.37 -12.34
N TRP A 238 6.25 7.24 -12.99
CA TRP A 238 6.31 6.98 -14.43
C TRP A 238 5.76 5.59 -14.76
N SER A 239 4.77 5.52 -15.65
CA SER A 239 4.18 4.24 -16.07
C SER A 239 5.01 3.53 -17.14
N GLY A 240 4.95 2.20 -17.17
CA GLY A 240 5.38 1.42 -18.32
C GLY A 240 6.69 0.65 -18.15
N ASP A 241 7.19 0.51 -16.93
CA ASP A 241 8.24 -0.47 -16.61
C ASP A 241 7.61 -1.86 -16.53
N VAL A 242 7.25 -2.43 -17.67
CA VAL A 242 6.51 -3.70 -17.73
C VAL A 242 7.39 -4.86 -17.26
N SER A 243 8.70 -4.73 -17.44
CA SER A 243 9.67 -5.75 -17.03
C SER A 243 10.05 -5.69 -15.54
N GLY A 244 9.85 -4.55 -14.88
CA GLY A 244 10.25 -4.30 -13.51
C GLY A 244 11.77 -4.20 -13.34
N ASP A 245 12.49 -3.80 -14.39
CA ASP A 245 13.96 -3.70 -14.41
C ASP A 245 14.48 -2.30 -14.03
N GLY A 246 13.58 -1.36 -13.74
CA GLY A 246 13.89 0.03 -13.42
C GLY A 246 14.32 0.85 -14.63
N VAL A 247 14.16 0.35 -15.86
CA VAL A 247 14.61 1.03 -17.08
C VAL A 247 13.58 0.96 -18.19
N LEU A 248 12.80 2.03 -18.34
CA LEU A 248 11.88 2.22 -19.46
C LEU A 248 12.62 2.27 -20.80
N LYS A 249 12.30 1.32 -21.67
CA LYS A 249 12.80 1.21 -23.04
C LYS A 249 11.68 0.85 -24.01
N TYR A 250 11.64 1.53 -25.17
CA TYR A 250 10.67 1.21 -26.22
C TYR A 250 11.25 0.35 -27.37
N THR A 251 12.57 0.37 -27.57
CA THR A 251 13.24 -0.44 -28.60
C THR A 251 14.52 -1.06 -28.04
N GLY A 252 15.10 -2.01 -28.79
CA GLY A 252 16.29 -2.75 -28.35
C GLY A 252 15.94 -4.00 -27.54
N SER A 253 16.95 -4.73 -27.11
CA SER A 253 16.78 -5.90 -26.24
C SER A 253 16.31 -5.47 -24.84
N GLY A 254 15.37 -6.20 -24.25
CA GLY A 254 14.79 -5.83 -22.96
C GLY A 254 13.96 -4.54 -23.03
N ASN A 255 13.17 -4.37 -24.09
CA ASN A 255 12.19 -3.29 -24.16
C ASN A 255 10.87 -3.70 -23.50
N ASP A 256 10.13 -2.71 -23.01
CA ASP A 256 8.89 -2.92 -22.26
C ASP A 256 7.67 -3.17 -23.14
N ARG A 257 7.74 -2.86 -24.44
CA ARG A 257 6.62 -3.07 -25.36
C ARG A 257 6.49 -4.53 -25.81
N ASP A 258 7.59 -5.27 -25.90
CA ASP A 258 7.58 -6.64 -26.43
C ASP A 258 6.84 -7.61 -25.49
N PRO A 259 6.98 -7.52 -24.15
CA PRO A 259 6.13 -8.26 -23.22
C PRO A 259 4.63 -8.03 -23.44
N ILE A 260 4.19 -6.81 -23.75
CA ILE A 260 2.79 -6.49 -24.05
C ILE A 260 2.31 -7.26 -25.28
N LEU A 261 3.10 -7.25 -26.37
CA LEU A 261 2.76 -8.01 -27.58
C LEU A 261 2.73 -9.51 -27.32
N SER A 262 3.70 -10.01 -26.56
CA SER A 262 3.79 -11.42 -26.17
C SER A 262 2.55 -11.87 -25.38
N ALA A 263 2.11 -11.06 -24.41
CA ALA A 263 0.95 -11.34 -23.56
C ALA A 263 -0.35 -11.54 -24.36
N ILE A 264 -0.57 -10.78 -25.44
CA ILE A 264 -1.76 -10.91 -26.30
C ILE A 264 -1.63 -11.99 -27.39
N GLY A 265 -0.55 -12.79 -27.36
CA GLY A 265 -0.31 -13.91 -28.27
C GLY A 265 0.74 -13.66 -29.35
N GLY A 266 1.48 -12.55 -29.31
CA GLY A 266 2.72 -12.31 -30.05
C GLY A 266 2.59 -11.99 -31.55
N VAL A 267 1.55 -12.51 -32.22
CA VAL A 267 1.44 -12.44 -33.70
C VAL A 267 0.35 -11.49 -34.16
N VAL A 268 -0.81 -11.49 -33.48
CA VAL A 268 -1.97 -10.68 -33.86
C VAL A 268 -2.06 -9.48 -32.92
N PRO A 269 -1.62 -8.27 -33.34
CA PRO A 269 -1.48 -7.11 -32.45
C PRO A 269 -2.83 -6.47 -32.07
N THR A 270 -3.94 -7.00 -32.57
CA THR A 270 -5.31 -6.59 -32.25
C THR A 270 -5.99 -7.48 -31.22
N ASN A 271 -5.32 -8.55 -30.78
CA ASN A 271 -5.79 -9.35 -29.65
C ASN A 271 -5.72 -8.53 -28.35
N THR A 272 -6.54 -8.93 -27.40
CA THR A 272 -6.57 -8.34 -26.06
C THR A 272 -6.54 -9.44 -25.02
N LEU A 273 -5.98 -9.16 -23.84
CA LEU A 273 -5.97 -10.09 -22.72
C LEU A 273 -6.50 -9.40 -21.46
N VAL A 274 -7.57 -9.94 -20.89
CA VAL A 274 -8.15 -9.43 -19.63
C VAL A 274 -7.44 -10.08 -18.45
N GLY A 275 -7.12 -9.29 -17.42
CA GLY A 275 -6.59 -9.81 -16.16
C GLY A 275 -5.76 -8.80 -15.37
N TYR A 276 -5.37 -9.20 -14.15
CA TYR A 276 -4.40 -8.48 -13.35
C TYR A 276 -2.99 -8.77 -13.86
N ARG A 277 -2.41 -7.80 -14.60
CA ARG A 277 -1.20 -8.02 -15.40
C ARG A 277 -0.20 -6.87 -15.24
N SER A 278 1.09 -7.19 -15.29
CA SER A 278 2.15 -6.17 -15.35
C SER A 278 2.15 -5.45 -16.70
N GLU A 279 1.70 -6.12 -17.76
CA GLU A 279 1.60 -5.55 -19.11
C GLU A 279 0.45 -4.54 -19.28
N ASP A 280 -0.48 -4.46 -18.32
CA ASP A 280 -1.58 -3.48 -18.30
C ASP A 280 -1.09 -2.15 -17.70
N VAL A 281 -0.52 -1.30 -18.56
CA VAL A 281 0.16 -0.06 -18.18
C VAL A 281 -0.83 1.01 -17.73
N ASN A 282 -2.02 1.04 -18.33
CA ASN A 282 -3.07 2.01 -17.98
C ASN A 282 -4.02 1.52 -16.86
N MET A 283 -3.89 0.26 -16.44
CA MET A 283 -4.60 -0.36 -15.31
C MET A 283 -6.12 -0.43 -15.52
N ASN A 284 -6.56 -0.68 -16.76
CA ASN A 284 -7.98 -0.82 -17.09
C ASN A 284 -8.48 -2.28 -17.03
N GLY A 285 -7.60 -3.24 -16.72
CA GLY A 285 -7.89 -4.67 -16.67
C GLY A 285 -7.77 -5.40 -17.99
N THR A 286 -7.34 -4.73 -19.07
CA THR A 286 -7.22 -5.27 -20.42
C THR A 286 -5.92 -4.84 -21.08
N VAL A 287 -5.02 -5.80 -21.28
CA VAL A 287 -3.78 -5.61 -22.05
C VAL A 287 -4.11 -5.55 -23.54
N GLN A 288 -3.67 -4.48 -24.21
CA GLN A 288 -3.83 -4.29 -25.65
C GLN A 288 -2.64 -3.57 -26.29
N TYR A 289 -2.22 -4.03 -27.47
CA TYR A 289 -1.03 -3.52 -28.14
C TYR A 289 -1.32 -2.42 -29.19
N THR A 290 -2.52 -2.39 -29.77
CA THR A 290 -2.93 -1.39 -30.77
C THR A 290 -4.31 -0.82 -30.45
N GLY A 291 -4.70 0.23 -31.18
CA GLY A 291 -5.96 0.93 -30.94
C GLY A 291 -5.83 2.03 -29.89
N ALA A 292 -6.94 2.70 -29.61
CA ALA A 292 -6.98 3.76 -28.62
C ALA A 292 -6.80 3.20 -27.20
N GLY A 293 -5.95 3.84 -26.40
CA GLY A 293 -5.66 3.40 -25.03
C GLY A 293 -4.77 2.17 -24.95
N ASN A 294 -3.97 1.86 -25.98
CA ASN A 294 -3.04 0.74 -25.92
C ASN A 294 -1.94 0.95 -24.87
N ASP A 295 -1.37 -0.14 -24.37
CA ASP A 295 -0.40 -0.11 -23.25
C ASP A 295 1.03 0.25 -23.68
N ARG A 296 1.33 0.18 -24.98
CA ARG A 296 2.68 0.50 -25.49
C ARG A 296 2.90 2.00 -25.69
N ASP A 297 1.85 2.76 -25.99
CA ASP A 297 1.97 4.19 -26.29
C ASP A 297 2.46 5.00 -25.08
N PRO A 298 2.01 4.76 -23.82
CA PRO A 298 2.58 5.42 -22.65
C PRO A 298 4.10 5.23 -22.53
N ILE A 299 4.62 4.04 -22.81
CA ILE A 299 6.07 3.75 -22.78
C ILE A 299 6.81 4.66 -23.76
N LEU A 300 6.33 4.75 -25.01
CA LEU A 300 6.94 5.61 -26.03
C LEU A 300 6.89 7.09 -25.61
N GLN A 301 5.76 7.55 -25.08
CA GLN A 301 5.60 8.93 -24.62
C GLN A 301 6.59 9.26 -23.49
N ASN A 302 6.76 8.36 -22.53
CA ASN A 302 7.61 8.57 -21.35
C ASN A 302 9.10 8.64 -21.65
N ILE A 303 9.56 8.05 -22.76
CA ILE A 303 10.95 8.19 -23.24
C ILE A 303 11.15 9.36 -24.22
N GLY A 304 10.12 10.18 -24.47
CA GLY A 304 10.20 11.37 -25.31
C GLY A 304 9.43 11.33 -26.63
N GLY A 305 8.62 10.29 -26.86
CA GLY A 305 7.55 10.23 -27.87
C GLY A 305 7.99 10.08 -29.33
N VAL A 306 9.05 10.77 -29.75
CA VAL A 306 9.49 10.84 -31.15
C VAL A 306 10.84 10.15 -31.39
N VAL A 307 11.65 9.98 -30.33
CA VAL A 307 12.93 9.26 -30.38
C VAL A 307 12.77 7.93 -29.63
N PRO A 308 12.46 6.81 -30.34
CA PRO A 308 12.14 5.54 -29.69
C PRO A 308 13.36 4.81 -29.09
N THR A 309 14.55 5.42 -29.20
CA THR A 309 15.82 4.89 -28.69
C THR A 309 16.24 5.52 -27.36
N ASN A 310 15.51 6.53 -26.89
CA ASN A 310 15.73 7.07 -25.56
C ASN A 310 15.34 6.05 -24.50
N THR A 311 15.94 6.19 -23.33
CA THR A 311 15.63 5.39 -22.16
C THR A 311 15.36 6.30 -20.98
N ARG A 312 14.54 5.84 -20.04
CA ARG A 312 14.34 6.49 -18.76
C ARG A 312 14.68 5.49 -17.65
N VAL A 313 15.51 5.90 -16.71
CA VAL A 313 15.98 5.06 -15.61
C VAL A 313 15.33 5.52 -14.32
N GLU A 314 14.91 4.58 -13.50
CA GLU A 314 14.45 4.79 -12.13
C GLU A 314 15.46 5.65 -11.35
N GLN A 315 14.99 6.61 -10.58
CA GLN A 315 15.86 7.48 -9.79
C GLN A 315 15.90 7.00 -8.35
N MET A 316 16.70 5.94 -8.16
CA MET A 316 16.96 5.27 -6.90
C MET A 316 18.49 5.08 -6.74
N PRO A 317 18.99 4.94 -5.50
CA PRO A 317 20.42 4.73 -5.23
C PRO A 317 20.91 3.31 -5.60
#